data_AF-A0A968WPK7-F1
#
_entry.id   AF-A0A968WPK7-F1
#
_cell.length_a   1.000
_cell.length_b   1.000
_cell.length_c   1.000
_cell.angle_alpha   90.00
_cell.angle_beta   90.00
_cell.angle_gamma   90.00
#
_symmetry.space_group_name_H-M   'P 1'
#
loop_
_entity.id
_entity.type
_entity.pdbx_description
1 polymer ?
#
loop_
_entity_poly.entity_id
_entity_poly.type
_entity_poly.pdbx_seq_one_letter_code
_entity_poly.pdbx_strand_id
1 'polypeptide(L)'
;MAKTSPKNAGQAKRGWRPRTSALALAAFTFAAAPAAGESVFEALYPTKQGQVQLPTPFAALLDELKQKTGNAEIGTAFIPLGRSLQRRAAHPDYFASPRIIVAFLSDGGGAMDVRSRLFLGYQPASGSIEIIAFDESEGRFVFQEVTGYEAGKPGSLQKLTDEGCGACHQGTQPIFAVSPWSESNANPEVAAKLGESFQGLAVRQNFDDVEQINSAVRRASRLQAAANLWQQGCVSRACRASLLGETLRYRLATEPQTYAASDTSFMTELAAAYPNGLSLPSVRLPDHDPLTLVAAGTAEDAAIETTGVLDPETPRGDTMHWPSGPGGPRAAVLLISDLISPAAIASLKRQLPAGQDEALAKRLVQIAEGSGRVAVLDGSIPNRQSLEALFKQALAGLPKSGEAVQ
;
A
#
# COMPACT_ATOMS: atom_id res chain seq x y z
N MET A 1 24.74 26.95 80.15
CA MET A 1 26.21 27.14 80.13
C MET A 1 26.66 27.33 78.69
N ALA A 2 27.57 28.30 78.50
CA ALA A 2 28.45 28.57 77.35
C ALA A 2 27.85 28.80 75.94
N LYS A 3 27.86 30.09 75.57
CA LYS A 3 27.80 30.64 74.21
C LYS A 3 29.05 30.29 73.40
N THR A 4 28.97 30.66 72.11
CA THR A 4 30.01 31.04 71.14
C THR A 4 30.57 29.97 70.21
N SER A 5 30.11 30.02 68.96
CA SER A 5 30.98 30.01 67.77
C SER A 5 31.75 31.35 67.72
N PRO A 6 32.96 31.49 67.11
CA PRO A 6 33.21 31.16 65.69
C PRO A 6 34.64 30.69 65.31
N LYS A 7 34.79 30.12 64.10
CA LYS A 7 35.62 30.64 62.97
C LYS A 7 36.09 29.53 62.02
N ASN A 8 35.82 29.79 60.75
CA ASN A 8 36.27 29.10 59.54
C ASN A 8 37.80 29.14 59.35
N ALA A 9 38.38 28.09 58.76
CA ALA A 9 39.03 28.12 57.43
C ALA A 9 39.82 26.83 57.18
N GLY A 10 39.64 26.21 56.01
CA GLY A 10 40.51 25.12 55.55
C GLY A 10 39.87 24.24 54.49
N GLN A 11 40.13 24.56 53.22
CA GLN A 11 39.66 23.87 52.02
C GLN A 11 40.08 22.39 51.97
N ALA A 12 39.16 21.53 51.49
CA ALA A 12 39.52 20.24 50.88
C ALA A 12 38.65 19.97 49.65
N LYS A 13 39.31 19.81 48.50
CA LYS A 13 38.75 19.55 47.18
C LYS A 13 37.95 18.25 47.17
N ARG A 14 36.69 18.27 46.73
CA ARG A 14 35.93 17.06 46.36
C ARG A 14 35.77 17.02 44.84
N GLY A 15 36.31 15.97 44.24
CA GLY A 15 36.22 15.67 42.82
C GLY A 15 34.77 15.44 42.41
N TRP A 16 34.36 16.14 41.36
CA TRP A 16 33.10 15.97 40.67
C TRP A 16 33.24 14.79 39.71
N ARG A 17 32.53 13.68 39.98
CA ARG A 17 32.28 12.63 38.99
C ARG A 17 30.92 12.91 38.33
N PRO A 18 30.86 13.19 37.02
CA PRO A 18 29.57 13.27 36.35
C PRO A 18 28.98 11.86 36.23
N ARG A 19 27.71 11.73 36.61
CA ARG A 19 26.89 10.55 36.31
C ARG A 19 26.66 10.53 34.80
N THR A 20 27.26 9.57 34.10
CA THR A 20 26.93 9.28 32.71
C THR A 20 25.56 8.62 32.66
N SER A 21 24.53 9.39 32.30
CA SER A 21 23.27 8.86 31.83
C SER A 21 23.54 8.11 30.53
N ALA A 22 23.44 6.79 30.55
CA ALA A 22 23.46 5.99 29.34
C ALA A 22 22.16 6.26 28.57
N LEU A 23 22.24 7.03 27.48
CA LEU A 23 21.20 7.01 26.45
C LEU A 23 21.25 5.62 25.80
N ALA A 24 20.18 4.85 25.97
CA ALA A 24 19.93 3.70 25.12
C ALA A 24 19.69 4.22 23.69
N LEU A 25 20.66 4.00 22.79
CA LEU A 25 20.44 4.13 21.37
C LEU A 25 19.46 3.02 20.95
N ALA A 26 18.19 3.36 20.75
CA ALA A 26 17.29 2.50 19.99
C ALA A 26 17.81 2.49 18.55
N ALA A 27 18.46 1.40 18.14
CA ALA A 27 18.79 1.15 16.75
C ALA A 27 17.49 0.89 15.99
N PHE A 28 16.95 1.91 15.33
CA PHE A 28 15.92 1.72 14.32
C PHE A 28 16.59 1.07 13.10
N THR A 29 16.48 -0.25 12.99
CA THR A 29 16.68 -0.93 11.71
C THR A 29 15.52 -0.52 10.82
N PHE A 30 15.78 0.39 9.88
CA PHE A 30 14.86 0.60 8.76
C PHE A 30 14.77 -0.72 8.01
N ALA A 31 13.56 -1.26 7.85
CA ALA A 31 13.33 -2.30 6.87
C ALA A 31 13.76 -1.74 5.50
N ALA A 32 14.62 -2.47 4.79
CA ALA A 32 14.99 -2.09 3.43
C ALA A 32 13.74 -2.17 2.52
N ALA A 33 13.73 -1.42 1.43
CA ALA A 33 12.76 -1.66 0.36
C ALA A 33 12.85 -3.13 -0.11
N PRO A 34 11.77 -3.72 -0.64
CA PRO A 34 11.81 -5.07 -1.20
C PRO A 34 12.96 -5.22 -2.18
N ALA A 35 13.63 -6.38 -2.18
CA ALA A 35 14.59 -6.69 -3.23
C ALA A 35 13.87 -6.77 -4.59
N ALA A 36 14.61 -6.65 -5.69
CA ALA A 36 14.01 -6.83 -7.02
C ALA A 36 13.38 -8.23 -7.16
N GLY A 37 12.13 -8.30 -7.61
CA GLY A 37 11.31 -9.51 -7.72
C GLY A 37 10.65 -9.98 -6.40
N GLU A 38 10.74 -9.16 -5.36
CA GLU A 38 10.15 -9.41 -4.05
C GLU A 38 8.88 -8.56 -3.85
N SER A 39 7.77 -9.22 -3.49
CA SER A 39 6.54 -8.50 -3.14
C SER A 39 6.67 -7.76 -1.81
N VAL A 40 5.79 -6.78 -1.56
CA VAL A 40 5.66 -6.13 -0.26
C VAL A 40 5.51 -7.14 0.90
N PHE A 41 4.83 -8.26 0.68
CA PHE A 41 4.67 -9.29 1.72
C PHE A 41 5.97 -10.04 1.99
N GLU A 42 6.67 -10.48 0.94
CA GLU A 42 7.93 -11.21 1.06
C GLU A 42 8.99 -10.36 1.79
N ALA A 43 9.03 -9.05 1.54
CA ALA A 43 9.92 -8.14 2.22
C ALA A 43 9.62 -7.98 3.72
N LEU A 44 8.36 -8.16 4.15
CA LEU A 44 7.96 -8.14 5.56
C LEU A 44 8.18 -9.50 6.26
N TYR A 45 8.05 -10.57 5.48
CA TYR A 45 8.11 -11.97 5.90
C TYR A 45 9.00 -12.80 4.96
N PRO A 46 10.33 -12.63 5.04
CA PRO A 46 11.25 -13.39 4.22
C PRO A 46 11.16 -14.88 4.55
N THR A 47 11.15 -15.71 3.50
CA THR A 47 11.02 -17.17 3.66
C THR A 47 12.37 -17.86 3.83
N LYS A 48 12.34 -19.06 4.41
CA LYS A 48 13.46 -20.00 4.40
C LYS A 48 12.98 -21.30 3.77
N GLN A 49 13.51 -21.64 2.59
CA GLN A 49 13.09 -22.84 1.84
C GLN A 49 11.57 -22.90 1.60
N GLY A 50 10.95 -21.75 1.27
CA GLY A 50 9.50 -21.65 1.08
C GLY A 50 8.68 -21.62 2.38
N GLN A 51 9.32 -21.78 3.54
CA GLN A 51 8.65 -21.70 4.83
C GLN A 51 8.64 -20.28 5.39
N VAL A 52 7.54 -19.90 6.03
CA VAL A 52 7.36 -18.59 6.67
C VAL A 52 6.85 -18.76 8.09
N GLN A 53 7.45 -18.03 9.04
CA GLN A 53 6.96 -17.98 10.41
C GLN A 53 6.02 -16.78 10.56
N LEU A 54 4.76 -17.05 10.85
CA LEU A 54 3.75 -16.03 11.12
C LEU A 54 3.26 -16.14 12.57
N PRO A 55 2.96 -15.02 13.25
CA PRO A 55 2.36 -15.04 14.58
C PRO A 55 0.96 -15.65 14.55
N THR A 56 0.55 -16.26 15.65
CA THR A 56 -0.80 -16.78 15.87
C THR A 56 -1.31 -16.31 17.24
N PRO A 57 -2.64 -16.12 17.44
CA PRO A 57 -3.72 -16.21 16.45
C PRO A 57 -3.65 -15.09 15.39
N PHE A 58 -4.57 -15.07 14.42
CA PHE A 58 -4.53 -14.11 13.30
C PHE A 58 -4.45 -12.64 13.74
N ALA A 59 -5.07 -12.28 14.86
CA ALA A 59 -4.89 -10.94 15.44
C ALA A 59 -3.43 -10.58 15.74
N ALA A 60 -2.61 -11.53 16.23
CA ALA A 60 -1.20 -11.29 16.51
C ALA A 60 -0.39 -11.05 15.23
N LEU A 61 -0.76 -11.69 14.11
CA LEU A 61 -0.17 -11.40 12.80
C LEU A 61 -0.49 -9.96 12.38
N LEU A 62 -1.73 -9.50 12.55
CA LEU A 62 -2.10 -8.12 12.21
C LEU A 62 -1.39 -7.11 13.10
N ASP A 63 -1.23 -7.39 14.39
CA ASP A 63 -0.50 -6.52 15.31
C ASP A 63 0.99 -6.42 14.95
N GLU A 64 1.62 -7.53 14.58
CA GLU A 64 3.02 -7.52 14.13
C GLU A 64 3.17 -6.77 12.80
N LEU A 65 2.25 -6.99 11.85
CA LEU A 65 2.22 -6.25 10.59
C LEU A 65 2.07 -4.74 10.82
N LYS A 66 1.18 -4.31 11.72
CA LYS A 66 1.07 -2.89 12.12
C LYS A 66 2.41 -2.38 12.63
N GLN A 67 3.06 -3.09 13.54
CA GLN A 67 4.36 -2.67 14.08
C GLN A 67 5.44 -2.55 13.00
N LYS A 68 5.57 -3.57 12.13
CA LYS A 68 6.54 -3.58 11.02
C LYS A 68 6.32 -2.44 10.01
N THR A 69 5.08 -1.99 9.87
CA THR A 69 4.67 -0.95 8.90
C THR A 69 4.59 0.44 9.50
N GLY A 70 4.98 0.62 10.78
CA GLY A 70 4.96 1.92 11.45
C GLY A 70 3.60 2.33 12.04
N ASN A 71 2.71 1.35 12.24
CA ASN A 71 1.31 1.46 12.65
C ASN A 71 0.38 1.87 11.49
N ALA A 72 0.52 1.17 10.36
CA ALA A 72 -0.45 1.30 9.27
C ALA A 72 -1.86 0.97 9.76
N GLU A 73 -2.83 1.72 9.27
CA GLU A 73 -4.24 1.47 9.51
C GLU A 73 -4.67 0.25 8.70
N ILE A 74 -5.42 -0.64 9.35
CA ILE A 74 -5.88 -1.89 8.76
C ILE A 74 -7.41 -1.93 8.87
N GLY A 75 -8.07 -2.13 7.73
CA GLY A 75 -9.49 -2.45 7.65
C GLY A 75 -9.70 -3.95 7.60
N THR A 76 -10.76 -4.44 8.25
CA THR A 76 -11.13 -5.86 8.26
C THR A 76 -12.59 -6.06 7.92
N ALA A 77 -12.89 -7.13 7.17
CA ALA A 77 -14.26 -7.60 6.93
C ALA A 77 -14.33 -9.12 7.16
N PHE A 78 -15.46 -9.60 7.67
CA PHE A 78 -15.74 -11.00 7.94
C PHE A 78 -16.84 -11.48 7.00
N ILE A 79 -16.56 -12.53 6.25
CA ILE A 79 -17.40 -13.02 5.15
C ILE A 79 -17.65 -14.52 5.36
N PRO A 80 -18.77 -14.91 6.00
CA PRO A 80 -19.11 -16.32 6.20
C PRO A 80 -19.60 -16.99 4.91
N LEU A 81 -20.47 -16.30 4.17
CA LEU A 81 -21.07 -16.78 2.92
C LEU A 81 -20.55 -15.93 1.76
N GLY A 82 -19.36 -16.25 1.25
CA GLY A 82 -18.69 -15.46 0.22
C GLY A 82 -18.38 -16.23 -1.06
N ARG A 83 -18.06 -15.49 -2.12
CA ARG A 83 -17.73 -16.05 -3.46
C ARG A 83 -16.24 -16.34 -3.70
N SER A 84 -15.39 -16.26 -2.67
CA SER A 84 -13.92 -16.41 -2.81
C SER A 84 -13.45 -17.85 -3.12
N LEU A 85 -12.18 -18.03 -3.50
CA LEU A 85 -11.58 -19.32 -3.91
C LEU A 85 -11.85 -20.49 -2.93
N GLN A 86 -11.88 -20.19 -1.62
CA GLN A 86 -12.12 -21.18 -0.56
C GLN A 86 -13.53 -21.11 0.02
N ARG A 87 -14.52 -20.71 -0.80
CA ARG A 87 -15.91 -20.47 -0.40
C ARG A 87 -16.60 -21.63 0.30
N ARG A 88 -16.19 -22.88 0.02
CA ARG A 88 -16.76 -24.08 0.66
C ARG A 88 -15.93 -24.66 1.81
N ALA A 89 -14.78 -24.07 2.16
CA ALA A 89 -13.88 -24.66 3.15
C ALA A 89 -14.51 -24.74 4.55
N ALA A 90 -15.44 -23.84 4.87
CA ALA A 90 -16.14 -23.83 6.15
C ALA A 90 -17.47 -24.59 6.12
N HIS A 91 -17.85 -25.25 5.02
CA HIS A 91 -19.14 -25.97 4.96
C HIS A 91 -19.19 -27.11 5.99
N PRO A 92 -20.29 -27.29 6.75
CA PRO A 92 -21.52 -26.47 6.75
C PRO A 92 -21.46 -25.28 7.74
N ASP A 93 -20.41 -25.15 8.54
CA ASP A 93 -20.27 -24.21 9.64
C ASP A 93 -19.73 -22.81 9.22
N TYR A 94 -20.31 -22.20 8.19
CA TYR A 94 -19.84 -20.95 7.59
C TYR A 94 -19.66 -19.80 8.59
N PHE A 95 -20.57 -19.65 9.55
CA PHE A 95 -20.52 -18.60 10.58
C PHE A 95 -19.55 -18.94 11.73
N ALA A 96 -19.18 -20.20 11.91
CA ALA A 96 -18.18 -20.59 12.90
C ALA A 96 -16.74 -20.40 12.40
N SER A 97 -16.55 -20.35 11.08
CA SER A 97 -15.27 -20.07 10.44
C SER A 97 -15.44 -19.09 9.27
N PRO A 98 -15.82 -17.82 9.51
CA PRO A 98 -15.89 -16.82 8.46
C PRO A 98 -14.50 -16.56 7.86
N ARG A 99 -14.47 -16.23 6.57
CA ARG A 99 -13.27 -15.70 5.95
C ARG A 99 -13.02 -14.28 6.45
N ILE A 100 -11.77 -13.96 6.76
CA ILE A 100 -11.36 -12.61 7.19
C ILE A 100 -10.59 -11.94 6.04
N ILE A 101 -11.10 -10.81 5.57
CA ILE A 101 -10.44 -9.96 4.59
C ILE A 101 -9.74 -8.82 5.32
N VAL A 102 -8.53 -8.49 4.87
CA VAL A 102 -7.68 -7.46 5.44
C VAL A 102 -7.16 -6.57 4.32
N ALA A 103 -7.24 -5.25 4.50
CA ALA A 103 -6.60 -4.27 3.63
C ALA A 103 -5.83 -3.24 4.44
N PHE A 104 -4.68 -2.80 3.92
CA PHE A 104 -3.91 -1.70 4.50
C PHE A 104 -4.39 -0.36 3.94
N LEU A 105 -4.95 0.47 4.83
CA LEU A 105 -5.64 1.72 4.51
C LEU A 105 -4.71 2.94 4.60
N SER A 106 -3.61 2.84 5.35
CA SER A 106 -2.57 3.87 5.43
C SER A 106 -1.17 3.29 5.23
N ASP A 107 -0.17 4.17 5.05
CA ASP A 107 1.23 3.77 4.85
C ASP A 107 1.97 3.51 6.18
N GLY A 108 1.34 3.84 7.32
CA GLY A 108 1.92 3.73 8.66
C GLY A 108 3.18 4.55 8.90
N GLY A 109 3.66 5.36 7.96
CA GLY A 109 4.94 6.09 8.10
C GLY A 109 6.20 5.20 8.22
N GLY A 110 6.06 3.88 8.07
CA GLY A 110 7.17 2.92 8.06
C GLY A 110 8.10 3.10 6.85
N ALA A 111 9.14 2.25 6.78
CA ALA A 111 10.08 2.30 5.66
C ALA A 111 9.44 1.86 4.33
N MET A 112 8.44 0.98 4.41
CA MET A 112 7.71 0.41 3.29
C MET A 112 6.28 0.99 3.24
N ASP A 113 5.84 1.46 2.08
CA ASP A 113 4.45 1.88 1.87
C ASP A 113 3.61 0.62 1.61
N VAL A 114 2.71 0.29 2.52
CA VAL A 114 1.79 -0.85 2.41
C VAL A 114 0.39 -0.44 1.97
N ARG A 115 0.11 0.86 1.88
CA ARG A 115 -1.23 1.38 1.58
C ARG A 115 -1.67 0.92 0.21
N SER A 116 -2.80 0.22 0.16
CA SER A 116 -3.37 -0.35 -1.08
C SER A 116 -2.42 -1.29 -1.84
N ARG A 117 -1.38 -1.80 -1.16
CA ARG A 117 -0.33 -2.65 -1.74
C ARG A 117 -0.29 -4.04 -1.14
N LEU A 118 -0.98 -4.26 -0.02
CA LEU A 118 -1.07 -5.55 0.63
C LEU A 118 -2.53 -5.82 1.03
N PHE A 119 -3.01 -7.00 0.67
CA PHE A 119 -4.33 -7.52 1.03
C PHE A 119 -4.17 -8.97 1.48
N LEU A 120 -4.92 -9.36 2.51
CA LEU A 120 -4.93 -10.74 3.02
C LEU A 120 -6.35 -11.28 3.03
N GLY A 121 -6.50 -12.57 2.76
CA GLY A 121 -7.73 -13.34 2.94
C GLY A 121 -7.43 -14.58 3.77
N TYR A 122 -7.80 -14.57 5.05
CA TYR A 122 -7.60 -15.72 5.94
C TYR A 122 -8.86 -16.57 6.01
N GLN A 123 -8.73 -17.87 5.73
CA GLN A 123 -9.79 -18.84 5.93
C GLN A 123 -9.36 -19.84 7.03
N PRO A 124 -9.91 -19.72 8.26
CA PRO A 124 -9.50 -20.57 9.37
C PRO A 124 -9.73 -22.06 9.14
N ALA A 125 -10.84 -22.43 8.51
CA ALA A 125 -11.19 -23.83 8.26
C ALA A 125 -10.17 -24.58 7.39
N SER A 126 -9.47 -23.88 6.49
CA SER A 126 -8.39 -24.44 5.66
C SER A 126 -6.99 -24.18 6.24
N GLY A 127 -6.86 -23.30 7.24
CA GLY A 127 -5.55 -22.83 7.70
C GLY A 127 -4.75 -22.12 6.60
N SER A 128 -5.44 -21.45 5.66
CA SER A 128 -4.81 -20.74 4.53
C SER A 128 -4.94 -19.24 4.64
N ILE A 129 -3.87 -18.52 4.31
CA ILE A 129 -3.87 -17.06 4.10
C ILE A 129 -3.55 -16.79 2.63
N GLU A 130 -4.53 -16.32 1.88
CA GLU A 130 -4.33 -15.77 0.55
C GLU A 130 -3.77 -14.35 0.67
N ILE A 131 -2.81 -14.01 -0.19
CA ILE A 131 -2.07 -12.76 -0.18
C ILE A 131 -2.10 -12.16 -1.58
N ILE A 132 -2.49 -10.90 -1.68
CA ILE A 132 -2.36 -10.10 -2.89
C ILE A 132 -1.43 -8.94 -2.54
N ALA A 133 -0.22 -8.96 -3.09
CA ALA A 133 0.83 -8.01 -2.74
C ALA A 133 1.39 -7.34 -3.99
N PHE A 134 1.62 -6.03 -3.92
CA PHE A 134 2.25 -5.28 -5.00
C PHE A 134 3.75 -5.60 -5.05
N ASP A 135 4.25 -5.90 -6.23
CA ASP A 135 5.68 -5.99 -6.53
C ASP A 135 6.12 -4.64 -7.11
N GLU A 136 6.88 -3.88 -6.33
CA GLU A 136 7.38 -2.54 -6.71
C GLU A 136 8.40 -2.60 -7.85
N SER A 137 9.01 -3.76 -8.13
CA SER A 137 9.95 -3.91 -9.23
C SER A 137 9.24 -4.23 -10.54
N GLU A 138 8.16 -5.02 -10.49
CA GLU A 138 7.39 -5.44 -11.65
C GLU A 138 6.19 -4.54 -11.95
N GLY A 139 5.73 -3.73 -10.99
CA GLY A 139 4.60 -2.81 -11.21
C GLY A 139 3.24 -3.47 -11.26
N ARG A 140 3.12 -4.66 -10.70
CA ARG A 140 1.92 -5.51 -10.73
C ARG A 140 1.70 -6.12 -9.36
N PHE A 141 0.48 -6.60 -9.12
CA PHE A 141 0.25 -7.46 -7.97
C PHE A 141 0.65 -8.90 -8.30
N VAL A 142 1.14 -9.59 -7.27
CA VAL A 142 1.39 -11.02 -7.27
C VAL A 142 0.45 -11.70 -6.29
N PHE A 143 0.01 -12.89 -6.66
CA PHE A 143 -0.86 -13.72 -5.85
C PHE A 143 -0.02 -14.77 -5.12
N GLN A 144 -0.21 -14.90 -3.82
CA GLN A 144 0.51 -15.85 -2.99
C GLN A 144 -0.45 -16.50 -2.00
N GLU A 145 -0.07 -17.66 -1.48
CA GLU A 145 -0.82 -18.34 -0.44
C GLU A 145 0.14 -18.89 0.60
N VAL A 146 -0.20 -18.69 1.88
CA VAL A 146 0.39 -19.43 2.99
C VAL A 146 -0.57 -20.54 3.37
N THR A 147 -0.13 -21.79 3.27
CA THR A 147 -0.87 -22.95 3.78
C THR A 147 -0.28 -23.45 5.10
N GLY A 148 -1.09 -24.14 5.91
CA GLY A 148 -0.65 -24.68 7.20
C GLY A 148 -0.41 -23.59 8.26
N TYR A 149 -1.17 -22.49 8.19
CA TYR A 149 -1.15 -21.43 9.20
C TYR A 149 -1.77 -21.93 10.51
N GLU A 150 -0.90 -22.46 11.39
CA GLU A 150 -1.26 -23.08 12.66
C GLU A 150 -0.33 -22.62 13.79
N ALA A 151 -0.81 -22.74 15.03
CA ALA A 151 -0.05 -22.33 16.20
C ALA A 151 1.29 -23.09 16.32
N GLY A 152 2.39 -22.33 16.41
CA GLY A 152 3.73 -22.87 16.66
C GLY A 152 4.39 -23.60 15.48
N LYS A 153 3.79 -23.60 14.29
CA LYS A 153 4.37 -24.20 13.08
C LYS A 153 4.65 -23.14 12.01
N PRO A 154 5.73 -23.30 11.22
CA PRO A 154 5.90 -22.49 10.03
C PRO A 154 4.87 -22.89 8.97
N GLY A 155 4.29 -21.90 8.29
CA GLY A 155 3.45 -22.11 7.11
C GLY A 155 4.31 -22.28 5.85
N SER A 156 3.69 -22.76 4.78
CA SER A 156 4.32 -22.88 3.46
C SER A 156 3.82 -21.75 2.55
N LEU A 157 4.70 -20.84 2.15
CA LEU A 157 4.40 -19.76 1.20
C LEU A 157 4.64 -20.24 -0.24
N GLN A 158 3.63 -20.10 -1.09
CA GLN A 158 3.72 -20.35 -2.52
C GLN A 158 3.25 -19.13 -3.33
N LYS A 159 3.91 -18.87 -4.47
CA LYS A 159 3.38 -17.94 -5.49
C LYS A 159 2.37 -18.70 -6.34
N LEU A 160 1.22 -18.11 -6.58
CA LEU A 160 0.16 -18.64 -7.43
C LEU A 160 0.35 -18.14 -8.88
N THR A 161 -0.09 -18.92 -9.85
CA THR A 161 -0.01 -18.53 -11.26
C THR A 161 -1.16 -17.59 -11.64
N ASP A 162 -0.90 -16.71 -12.62
CA ASP A 162 -1.94 -15.84 -13.18
C ASP A 162 -3.10 -16.64 -13.77
N GLU A 163 -2.86 -17.85 -14.28
CA GLU A 163 -3.90 -18.73 -14.79
C GLU A 163 -4.90 -19.15 -13.70
N GLY A 164 -4.42 -19.44 -12.49
CA GLY A 164 -5.28 -19.84 -11.37
C GLY A 164 -6.08 -18.68 -10.77
N CYS A 165 -5.50 -17.48 -10.74
CA CYS A 165 -6.12 -16.31 -10.11
C CYS A 165 -6.87 -15.41 -11.11
N GLY A 166 -6.51 -15.46 -12.39
CA GLY A 166 -6.92 -14.52 -13.43
C GLY A 166 -8.38 -14.62 -13.86
N ALA A 167 -9.03 -15.78 -13.69
CA ALA A 167 -10.45 -15.93 -13.98
C ALA A 167 -11.29 -14.96 -13.14
N CYS A 168 -11.00 -14.90 -11.84
CA CYS A 168 -11.59 -13.91 -10.94
C CYS A 168 -10.88 -12.56 -11.08
N HIS A 169 -9.55 -12.51 -10.96
CA HIS A 169 -8.75 -11.29 -11.00
C HIS A 169 -8.33 -10.92 -12.42
N GLN A 170 -9.30 -10.64 -13.29
CA GLN A 170 -9.13 -10.41 -14.74
C GLN A 170 -8.10 -9.33 -15.11
N GLY A 171 -7.87 -8.34 -14.23
CA GLY A 171 -6.85 -7.30 -14.41
C GLY A 171 -5.59 -7.50 -13.58
N THR A 172 -5.42 -8.63 -12.88
CA THR A 172 -4.35 -8.93 -11.91
C THR A 172 -4.33 -8.03 -10.68
N GLN A 173 -5.42 -7.34 -10.34
CA GLN A 173 -5.55 -6.53 -9.11
C GLN A 173 -6.47 -7.19 -8.09
N PRO A 174 -6.43 -6.82 -6.80
CA PRO A 174 -7.50 -7.19 -5.86
C PRO A 174 -8.88 -6.78 -6.40
N ILE A 175 -9.89 -7.58 -6.10
CA ILE A 175 -11.29 -7.33 -6.46
C ILE A 175 -12.15 -7.60 -5.23
N PHE A 176 -13.21 -6.82 -5.03
CA PHE A 176 -14.21 -7.07 -3.98
C PHE A 176 -15.60 -6.58 -4.40
N ALA A 177 -16.60 -7.01 -3.63
CA ALA A 177 -17.96 -6.51 -3.77
C ALA A 177 -18.03 -5.02 -3.39
N VAL A 178 -18.78 -4.28 -4.20
CA VAL A 178 -19.08 -2.88 -3.91
C VAL A 178 -19.98 -2.76 -2.69
N SER A 179 -19.99 -1.57 -2.07
CA SER A 179 -20.96 -1.23 -1.03
C SER A 179 -22.40 -1.58 -1.47
N PRO A 180 -23.23 -2.17 -0.58
CA PRO A 180 -22.99 -2.31 0.86
C PRO A 180 -22.18 -3.54 1.30
N TRP A 181 -21.81 -4.43 0.37
CA TRP A 181 -21.10 -5.68 0.63
C TRP A 181 -21.84 -6.58 1.63
N SER A 182 -23.05 -6.98 1.26
CA SER A 182 -24.03 -7.69 2.09
C SER A 182 -23.59 -9.09 2.54
N GLU A 183 -22.61 -9.68 1.85
CA GLU A 183 -21.92 -10.93 2.26
C GLU A 183 -21.06 -10.76 3.53
N SER A 184 -20.79 -9.53 3.95
CA SER A 184 -19.86 -9.22 5.05
C SER A 184 -20.58 -8.79 6.34
N ASN A 185 -19.81 -8.63 7.41
CA ASN A 185 -20.25 -8.02 8.68
C ASN A 185 -20.67 -6.54 8.57
N ALA A 186 -20.65 -5.90 7.39
CA ALA A 186 -21.39 -4.65 7.18
C ALA A 186 -22.91 -4.89 7.22
N ASN A 187 -23.38 -6.08 6.84
CA ASN A 187 -24.74 -6.51 7.04
C ASN A 187 -24.99 -6.82 8.53
N PRO A 188 -25.98 -6.18 9.18
CA PRO A 188 -26.27 -6.38 10.60
C PRO A 188 -26.67 -7.82 10.94
N GLU A 189 -27.32 -8.54 10.03
CA GLU A 189 -27.69 -9.95 10.26
C GLU A 189 -26.48 -10.87 10.23
N VAL A 190 -25.52 -10.60 9.34
CA VAL A 190 -24.22 -11.29 9.31
C VAL A 190 -23.47 -11.02 10.62
N ALA A 191 -23.33 -9.75 11.01
CA ALA A 191 -22.64 -9.38 12.24
C ALA A 191 -23.26 -10.04 13.49
N ALA A 192 -24.59 -10.08 13.59
CA ALA A 192 -25.29 -10.71 14.71
C ALA A 192 -25.00 -12.22 14.82
N LYS A 193 -24.78 -12.92 13.70
CA LYS A 193 -24.47 -14.36 13.68
C LYS A 193 -22.99 -14.68 13.99
N LEU A 194 -22.07 -13.75 13.77
CA LEU A 194 -20.63 -13.96 13.96
C LEU A 194 -20.16 -13.80 15.42
N GLY A 195 -20.97 -13.18 16.28
CA GLY A 195 -20.59 -12.86 17.66
C GLY A 195 -19.71 -11.60 17.77
N GLU A 196 -19.15 -11.34 18.96
CA GLU A 196 -18.41 -10.09 19.25
C GLU A 196 -16.95 -10.12 18.78
N SER A 197 -16.33 -11.29 18.69
CA SER A 197 -14.93 -11.43 18.30
C SER A 197 -14.64 -12.79 17.67
N PHE A 198 -13.66 -12.82 16.77
CA PHE A 198 -13.23 -14.02 16.07
C PHE A 198 -11.73 -13.94 15.77
N GLN A 199 -10.97 -15.02 16.04
CA GLN A 199 -9.51 -15.08 15.86
C GLN A 199 -8.73 -13.94 16.58
N GLY A 200 -9.28 -13.48 17.71
CA GLY A 200 -8.73 -12.36 18.49
C GLY A 200 -9.06 -10.97 17.92
N LEU A 201 -9.83 -10.89 16.83
CA LEU A 201 -10.27 -9.65 16.21
C LEU A 201 -11.70 -9.33 16.62
N ALA A 202 -11.99 -8.05 16.87
CA ALA A 202 -13.35 -7.61 17.12
C ALA A 202 -14.18 -7.68 15.84
N VAL A 203 -15.37 -8.28 15.91
CA VAL A 203 -16.35 -8.25 14.82
C VAL A 203 -17.23 -7.04 15.06
N ARG A 204 -16.97 -5.96 14.31
CA ARG A 204 -17.74 -4.73 14.39
C ARG A 204 -18.65 -4.65 13.18
N GLN A 205 -19.93 -4.34 13.37
CA GLN A 205 -20.74 -3.86 12.26
C GLN A 205 -20.21 -2.46 11.92
N ASN A 206 -19.52 -2.34 10.78
CA ASN A 206 -18.97 -1.08 10.34
C ASN A 206 -18.98 -0.98 8.82
N PHE A 207 -19.80 -0.07 8.31
CA PHE A 207 -19.87 0.23 6.89
C PHE A 207 -18.64 1.00 6.40
N ASP A 208 -18.03 1.82 7.26
CA ASP A 208 -16.90 2.67 6.89
C ASP A 208 -15.66 1.84 6.56
N ASP A 209 -15.41 0.74 7.29
CA ASP A 209 -14.26 -0.14 7.01
C ASP A 209 -14.38 -0.80 5.64
N VAL A 210 -15.60 -1.23 5.27
CA VAL A 210 -15.90 -1.86 3.97
C VAL A 210 -15.74 -0.85 2.83
N GLU A 211 -16.21 0.39 2.98
CA GLU A 211 -15.97 1.42 1.96
C GLU A 211 -14.49 1.81 1.87
N GLN A 212 -13.76 1.83 2.99
CA GLN A 212 -12.32 2.08 2.97
C GLN A 212 -11.54 0.96 2.28
N ILE A 213 -11.93 -0.31 2.48
CA ILE A 213 -11.38 -1.45 1.72
C ILE A 213 -11.66 -1.27 0.23
N ASN A 214 -12.90 -0.91 -0.14
CA ASN A 214 -13.26 -0.64 -1.54
C ASN A 214 -12.45 0.51 -2.14
N SER A 215 -12.20 1.57 -1.37
CA SER A 215 -11.33 2.67 -1.77
C SER A 215 -9.88 2.22 -1.97
N ALA A 216 -9.36 1.38 -1.07
CA ALA A 216 -8.03 0.80 -1.19
C ALA A 216 -7.89 -0.05 -2.46
N VAL A 217 -8.94 -0.78 -2.86
CA VAL A 217 -8.93 -1.61 -4.08
C VAL A 217 -8.99 -0.77 -5.36
N ARG A 218 -9.79 0.28 -5.37
CA ARG A 218 -9.76 1.25 -6.49
C ARG A 218 -8.39 1.91 -6.61
N ARG A 219 -7.75 2.23 -5.48
CA ARG A 219 -6.39 2.78 -5.48
C ARG A 219 -5.35 1.73 -5.93
N ALA A 220 -5.48 0.47 -5.54
CA ALA A 220 -4.63 -0.62 -6.01
C ALA A 220 -4.64 -0.72 -7.55
N SER A 221 -5.83 -0.65 -8.15
CA SER A 221 -5.98 -0.59 -9.62
C SER A 221 -5.28 0.62 -10.25
N ARG A 222 -5.38 1.80 -9.62
CA ARG A 222 -4.64 3.00 -10.04
C ARG A 222 -3.12 2.84 -9.91
N LEU A 223 -2.61 2.16 -8.88
CA LEU A 223 -1.16 1.90 -8.74
C LEU A 223 -0.62 1.09 -9.91
N GLN A 224 -1.32 0.05 -10.33
CA GLN A 224 -0.91 -0.73 -11.49
C GLN A 224 -1.01 0.09 -12.79
N ALA A 225 -2.08 0.88 -12.97
CA ALA A 225 -2.18 1.77 -14.12
C ALA A 225 -1.03 2.79 -14.17
N ALA A 226 -0.63 3.34 -13.02
CA ALA A 226 0.51 4.24 -12.91
C ALA A 226 1.83 3.55 -13.28
N ALA A 227 2.03 2.31 -12.82
CA ALA A 227 3.20 1.52 -13.19
C ALA A 227 3.25 1.22 -14.69
N ASN A 228 2.11 0.86 -15.31
CA ASN A 228 2.00 0.66 -16.76
C ASN A 228 2.37 1.94 -17.53
N LEU A 229 1.82 3.11 -17.16
CA LEU A 229 2.21 4.38 -17.78
C LEU A 229 3.71 4.65 -17.64
N TRP A 230 4.31 4.36 -16.48
CA TRP A 230 5.72 4.61 -16.23
C TRP A 230 6.66 3.66 -16.98
N GLN A 231 6.36 2.37 -16.97
CA GLN A 231 7.24 1.34 -17.51
C GLN A 231 7.07 1.14 -19.01
N GLN A 232 5.84 1.25 -19.51
CA GLN A 232 5.49 0.93 -20.90
C GLN A 232 5.13 2.19 -21.69
N GLY A 233 4.47 3.17 -21.05
CA GLY A 233 4.07 4.41 -21.71
C GLY A 233 5.16 5.45 -21.85
N CYS A 234 6.07 5.50 -20.88
CA CYS A 234 7.07 6.57 -20.73
C CYS A 234 8.45 5.95 -20.61
N VAL A 235 8.99 5.48 -21.74
CA VAL A 235 10.17 4.60 -21.77
C VAL A 235 11.48 5.39 -21.83
N SER A 236 11.46 6.58 -22.42
CA SER A 236 12.65 7.41 -22.46
C SER A 236 12.91 8.11 -21.12
N ARG A 237 14.19 8.38 -20.84
CA ARG A 237 14.58 9.20 -19.70
C ARG A 237 13.96 10.59 -19.75
N ALA A 238 13.84 11.19 -20.94
CA ALA A 238 13.26 12.52 -21.13
C ALA A 238 11.77 12.52 -20.76
N CYS A 239 11.00 11.54 -21.22
CA CYS A 239 9.60 11.39 -20.83
C CYS A 239 9.47 11.26 -19.31
N ARG A 240 10.23 10.34 -18.70
CA ARG A 240 10.18 10.09 -17.25
C ARG A 240 10.53 11.33 -16.44
N ALA A 241 11.52 12.10 -16.89
CA ALA A 241 11.93 13.35 -16.28
C ALA A 241 10.81 14.39 -16.28
N SER A 242 10.23 14.61 -17.46
CA SER A 242 9.16 15.57 -17.67
C SER A 242 7.94 15.22 -16.80
N LEU A 243 7.51 13.96 -16.86
CA LEU A 243 6.37 13.46 -16.09
C LEU A 243 6.62 13.51 -14.56
N LEU A 244 7.80 13.11 -14.11
CA LEU A 244 8.15 13.17 -12.69
C LEU A 244 8.30 14.61 -12.20
N GLY A 245 8.91 15.49 -13.00
CA GLY A 245 9.05 16.92 -12.70
C GLY A 245 7.69 17.57 -12.48
N GLU A 246 6.74 17.35 -13.39
CA GLU A 246 5.36 17.83 -13.26
C GLU A 246 4.62 17.18 -12.09
N THR A 247 4.82 15.89 -11.84
CA THR A 247 4.26 15.21 -10.66
C THR A 247 4.73 15.84 -9.36
N LEU A 248 6.00 16.26 -9.29
CA LEU A 248 6.55 16.90 -8.09
C LEU A 248 6.05 18.33 -7.93
N ARG A 249 5.94 19.10 -9.02
CA ARG A 249 5.28 20.41 -9.00
C ARG A 249 3.88 20.30 -8.42
N TYR A 250 3.08 19.33 -8.90
CA TYR A 250 1.76 19.06 -8.37
C TYR A 250 1.78 18.72 -6.86
N ARG A 251 2.66 17.82 -6.42
CA ARG A 251 2.71 17.37 -5.02
C ARG A 251 3.28 18.40 -4.06
N LEU A 252 4.12 19.32 -4.56
CA LEU A 252 4.71 20.40 -3.78
C LEU A 252 3.85 21.65 -3.73
N ALA A 253 2.96 21.85 -4.70
CA ALA A 253 2.06 23.00 -4.78
C ALA A 253 1.30 23.23 -3.47
N THR A 254 1.19 24.50 -3.08
CA THR A 254 0.32 24.97 -1.99
C THR A 254 -1.15 24.84 -2.36
N GLU A 255 -1.47 24.99 -3.66
CA GLU A 255 -2.82 24.87 -4.21
C GLU A 255 -2.88 23.81 -5.33
N PRO A 256 -2.90 22.51 -5.01
CA PRO A 256 -2.92 21.44 -6.02
C PRO A 256 -4.15 21.47 -6.95
N GLN A 257 -5.22 22.14 -6.54
CA GLN A 257 -6.46 22.22 -7.33
C GLN A 257 -6.26 23.08 -8.59
N THR A 258 -5.50 24.16 -8.49
CA THR A 258 -5.22 25.11 -9.58
C THR A 258 -4.04 24.68 -10.46
N TYR A 259 -3.36 23.60 -10.08
CA TYR A 259 -2.22 23.07 -10.83
C TYR A 259 -2.61 22.68 -12.27
N ALA A 260 -1.81 23.14 -13.23
CA ALA A 260 -1.83 22.69 -14.62
C ALA A 260 -0.40 22.30 -15.01
N ALA A 261 -0.27 21.21 -15.76
CA ALA A 261 1.03 20.79 -16.29
C ALA A 261 1.54 21.86 -17.25
N SER A 262 2.76 22.36 -17.00
CA SER A 262 3.40 23.38 -17.83
C SER A 262 4.24 22.78 -18.95
N ASP A 263 4.87 21.64 -18.66
CA ASP A 263 5.53 20.77 -19.64
C ASP A 263 4.63 19.56 -19.89
N THR A 264 4.28 19.33 -21.15
CA THR A 264 3.49 18.17 -21.58
C THR A 264 4.26 17.30 -22.57
N SER A 265 5.58 17.43 -22.65
CA SER A 265 6.40 16.67 -23.61
C SER A 265 6.27 15.16 -23.43
N PHE A 266 6.09 14.69 -22.19
CA PHE A 266 5.79 13.29 -21.87
C PHE A 266 4.55 12.73 -22.60
N MET A 267 3.60 13.58 -23.01
CA MET A 267 2.38 13.14 -23.70
C MET A 267 2.67 12.49 -25.06
N THR A 268 3.79 12.85 -25.71
CA THR A 268 4.12 12.29 -27.02
C THR A 268 4.30 10.77 -26.93
N GLU A 269 5.06 10.30 -25.95
CA GLU A 269 5.28 8.86 -25.73
C GLU A 269 4.03 8.19 -25.16
N LEU A 270 3.37 8.82 -24.18
CA LEU A 270 2.15 8.25 -23.59
C LEU A 270 1.05 8.04 -24.64
N ALA A 271 0.81 9.02 -25.51
CA ALA A 271 -0.20 8.92 -26.56
C ALA A 271 0.19 7.93 -27.67
N ALA A 272 1.49 7.73 -27.92
CA ALA A 272 1.95 6.71 -28.85
C ALA A 272 1.76 5.30 -28.29
N ALA A 273 2.03 5.08 -27.00
CA ALA A 273 1.85 3.79 -26.33
C ALA A 273 0.37 3.46 -26.08
N TYR A 274 -0.44 4.48 -25.75
CA TYR A 274 -1.84 4.33 -25.37
C TYR A 274 -2.73 5.30 -26.17
N PRO A 275 -2.91 5.11 -27.49
CA PRO A 275 -3.63 6.04 -28.35
C PRO A 275 -5.09 6.28 -27.92
N ASN A 276 -5.72 5.26 -27.32
CA ASN A 276 -7.09 5.32 -26.83
C ASN A 276 -7.19 5.56 -25.31
N GLY A 277 -6.07 5.85 -24.66
CA GLY A 277 -5.96 5.85 -23.20
C GLY A 277 -5.60 4.48 -22.64
N LEU A 278 -5.41 4.44 -21.32
CA LEU A 278 -5.11 3.23 -20.56
C LEU A 278 -6.34 2.84 -19.73
N SER A 279 -6.87 1.68 -20.03
CA SER A 279 -7.96 1.04 -19.29
C SER A 279 -7.51 -0.30 -18.70
N LEU A 280 -8.11 -0.68 -17.58
CA LEU A 280 -7.92 -1.98 -16.95
C LEU A 280 -9.28 -2.60 -16.61
N PRO A 281 -9.42 -3.93 -16.57
CA PRO A 281 -10.67 -4.57 -16.14
C PRO A 281 -11.14 -4.04 -14.78
N SER A 282 -12.45 -3.82 -14.64
CA SER A 282 -13.02 -3.33 -13.39
C SER A 282 -12.70 -4.27 -12.22
N VAL A 283 -12.31 -3.68 -11.10
CA VAL A 283 -12.09 -4.38 -9.83
C VAL A 283 -13.35 -4.53 -8.96
N ARG A 284 -14.49 -4.08 -9.49
CA ARG A 284 -15.76 -4.01 -8.76
C ARG A 284 -16.63 -5.23 -9.06
N LEU A 285 -16.91 -6.02 -8.04
CA LEU A 285 -17.95 -7.04 -8.09
C LEU A 285 -19.29 -6.44 -7.64
N PRO A 286 -20.43 -6.82 -8.24
CA PRO A 286 -21.72 -6.43 -7.71
C PRO A 286 -21.94 -6.96 -6.29
N ASP A 287 -22.74 -6.24 -5.53
CA ASP A 287 -23.20 -6.69 -4.22
C ASP A 287 -24.03 -7.97 -4.34
N HIS A 288 -23.94 -8.81 -3.33
CA HIS A 288 -24.64 -10.09 -3.25
C HIS A 288 -25.11 -10.28 -1.80
N ASP A 289 -26.35 -10.70 -1.59
CA ASP A 289 -26.90 -10.95 -0.26
C ASP A 289 -27.36 -12.41 -0.14
N PRO A 290 -26.45 -13.32 0.24
CA PRO A 290 -26.78 -14.74 0.36
C PRO A 290 -27.78 -15.02 1.49
N LEU A 291 -27.87 -14.16 2.51
CA LEU A 291 -28.83 -14.37 3.61
C LEU A 291 -30.28 -14.22 3.14
N THR A 292 -30.55 -13.34 2.17
CA THR A 292 -31.90 -13.24 1.57
C THR A 292 -32.32 -14.52 0.86
N LEU A 293 -31.38 -15.17 0.17
CA LEU A 293 -31.63 -16.47 -0.49
C LEU A 293 -31.85 -17.57 0.53
N VAL A 294 -31.04 -17.60 1.60
CA VAL A 294 -31.18 -18.55 2.71
C VAL A 294 -32.52 -18.39 3.41
N ALA A 295 -32.95 -17.15 3.68
CA ALA A 295 -34.26 -16.87 4.26
C ALA A 295 -35.42 -17.30 3.34
N ALA A 296 -35.20 -17.32 2.02
CA ALA A 296 -36.15 -17.84 1.04
C ALA A 296 -36.11 -19.38 0.89
N GLY A 297 -35.28 -20.08 1.66
CA GLY A 297 -35.18 -21.54 1.69
C GLY A 297 -34.07 -22.14 0.82
N THR A 298 -33.18 -21.33 0.25
CA THR A 298 -31.98 -21.84 -0.43
C THR A 298 -30.97 -22.36 0.60
N ALA A 299 -30.35 -23.51 0.34
CA ALA A 299 -29.27 -24.01 1.19
C ALA A 299 -28.05 -23.06 1.15
N GLU A 300 -27.30 -22.95 2.25
CA GLU A 300 -26.19 -21.98 2.37
C GLU A 300 -25.08 -22.20 1.31
N ASP A 301 -24.76 -23.45 1.00
CA ASP A 301 -23.80 -23.82 -0.05
C ASP A 301 -24.29 -23.50 -1.46
N ALA A 302 -25.59 -23.55 -1.71
CA ALA A 302 -26.19 -23.13 -2.96
C ALA A 302 -26.30 -21.60 -3.06
N ALA A 303 -26.51 -20.91 -1.95
CA ALA A 303 -26.68 -19.45 -1.90
C ALA A 303 -25.39 -18.70 -2.27
N ILE A 304 -24.21 -19.29 -2.04
CA ILE A 304 -22.91 -18.71 -2.40
C ILE A 304 -22.50 -18.96 -3.86
N GLU A 305 -23.20 -19.85 -4.58
CA GLU A 305 -22.92 -20.14 -5.98
C GLU A 305 -23.66 -19.16 -6.88
N THR A 306 -22.91 -18.22 -7.44
CA THR A 306 -23.47 -17.14 -8.25
C THR A 306 -23.28 -17.38 -9.74
N THR A 307 -24.20 -16.86 -10.55
CA THR A 307 -24.13 -16.92 -12.02
C THR A 307 -24.33 -15.53 -12.63
N GLY A 308 -23.99 -15.38 -13.92
CA GLY A 308 -24.20 -14.14 -14.65
C GLY A 308 -23.41 -12.98 -14.03
N VAL A 309 -24.03 -11.81 -13.88
CA VAL A 309 -23.32 -10.60 -13.40
C VAL A 309 -22.78 -10.74 -11.96
N LEU A 310 -23.31 -11.67 -11.16
CA LEU A 310 -22.86 -11.91 -9.79
C LEU A 310 -21.65 -12.85 -9.72
N ASP A 311 -21.39 -13.62 -10.78
CA ASP A 311 -20.24 -14.52 -10.87
C ASP A 311 -18.93 -13.73 -11.01
N PRO A 312 -17.95 -13.91 -10.10
CA PRO A 312 -16.65 -13.26 -10.20
C PRO A 312 -15.87 -13.58 -11.47
N GLU A 313 -16.18 -14.68 -12.16
CA GLU A 313 -15.54 -15.09 -13.42
C GLU A 313 -16.18 -14.44 -14.65
N THR A 314 -17.38 -13.87 -14.53
CA THR A 314 -18.02 -13.16 -15.63
C THR A 314 -17.14 -11.97 -16.07
N PRO A 315 -16.83 -11.83 -17.38
CA PRO A 315 -16.04 -10.72 -17.88
C PRO A 315 -16.61 -9.38 -17.46
N ARG A 316 -15.77 -8.55 -16.84
CA ARG A 316 -16.16 -7.22 -16.37
C ARG A 316 -15.75 -6.16 -17.38
N GLY A 317 -16.54 -5.08 -17.43
CA GLY A 317 -16.19 -3.92 -18.23
C GLY A 317 -14.91 -3.26 -17.75
N ASP A 318 -14.29 -2.50 -18.64
CA ASP A 318 -13.05 -1.78 -18.36
C ASP A 318 -13.30 -0.46 -17.61
N THR A 319 -12.35 -0.10 -16.76
CA THR A 319 -12.24 1.22 -16.13
C THR A 319 -11.14 2.02 -16.81
N MET A 320 -11.49 3.20 -17.31
CA MET A 320 -10.52 4.15 -17.87
C MET A 320 -9.71 4.78 -16.73
N HIS A 321 -8.40 4.54 -16.69
CA HIS A 321 -7.50 5.12 -15.69
C HIS A 321 -6.78 6.37 -16.20
N TRP A 322 -6.49 6.42 -17.50
CA TRP A 322 -5.84 7.57 -18.12
C TRP A 322 -6.39 7.84 -19.52
N PRO A 323 -6.98 9.02 -19.79
CA PRO A 323 -7.42 9.40 -21.14
C PRO A 323 -6.26 9.98 -21.96
N SER A 324 -6.20 9.69 -23.26
CA SER A 324 -5.19 10.26 -24.18
C SER A 324 -5.50 11.68 -24.69
N GLY A 325 -6.70 12.21 -24.39
CA GLY A 325 -7.19 13.51 -24.87
C GLY A 325 -6.74 14.74 -24.04
N PRO A 326 -7.46 15.88 -24.12
CA PRO A 326 -7.07 17.14 -23.48
C PRO A 326 -6.86 17.07 -21.95
N GLY A 327 -7.53 16.14 -21.26
CA GLY A 327 -7.34 15.90 -19.82
C GLY A 327 -6.13 15.00 -19.48
N GLY A 328 -5.50 14.40 -20.48
CA GLY A 328 -4.41 13.42 -20.35
C GLY A 328 -3.19 13.91 -19.58
N PRO A 329 -2.68 15.15 -19.79
CA PRO A 329 -1.51 15.63 -19.06
C PRO A 329 -1.73 15.65 -17.54
N ARG A 330 -2.84 16.24 -17.09
CA ARG A 330 -3.20 16.28 -15.66
C ARG A 330 -3.49 14.88 -15.13
N ALA A 331 -4.18 14.05 -15.89
CA ALA A 331 -4.49 12.68 -15.48
C ALA A 331 -3.22 11.84 -15.28
N ALA A 332 -2.22 11.96 -16.15
CA ALA A 332 -0.94 11.27 -16.03
C ALA A 332 -0.22 11.68 -14.74
N VAL A 333 -0.12 12.98 -14.50
CA VAL A 333 0.49 13.54 -13.28
C VAL A 333 -0.21 13.01 -12.02
N LEU A 334 -1.55 13.04 -11.97
CA LEU A 334 -2.31 12.52 -10.84
C LEU A 334 -2.07 11.03 -10.63
N LEU A 335 -2.00 10.25 -11.70
CA LEU A 335 -1.83 8.81 -11.64
C LEU A 335 -0.41 8.43 -11.17
N ILE A 336 0.65 9.04 -11.72
CA ILE A 336 2.03 8.84 -11.22
C ILE A 336 2.17 9.31 -9.77
N SER A 337 1.41 10.33 -9.36
CA SER A 337 1.43 10.78 -7.98
C SER A 337 1.00 9.68 -6.99
N ASP A 338 0.18 8.70 -7.41
CA ASP A 338 -0.23 7.60 -6.52
C ASP A 338 0.94 6.66 -6.15
N LEU A 339 1.98 6.56 -6.99
CA LEU A 339 3.20 5.79 -6.72
C LEU A 339 4.08 6.47 -5.64
N ILE A 340 3.94 7.78 -5.46
CA ILE A 340 4.79 8.55 -4.55
C ILE A 340 4.16 8.65 -3.16
N SER A 341 4.83 8.07 -2.16
CA SER A 341 4.32 8.07 -0.78
C SER A 341 4.17 9.51 -0.22
N PRO A 342 3.10 9.79 0.55
CA PRO A 342 2.94 11.07 1.24
C PRO A 342 4.12 11.39 2.17
N ALA A 343 4.66 10.39 2.87
CA ALA A 343 5.81 10.54 3.75
C ALA A 343 7.07 11.02 3.00
N ALA A 344 7.32 10.52 1.78
CA ALA A 344 8.44 10.96 0.94
C ALA A 344 8.30 12.44 0.56
N ILE A 345 7.11 12.88 0.15
CA ILE A 345 6.83 14.29 -0.16
C ILE A 345 6.94 15.17 1.09
N ALA A 346 6.43 14.71 2.24
CA ALA A 346 6.57 15.44 3.49
C ALA A 346 8.05 15.60 3.91
N SER A 347 8.85 14.55 3.71
CA SER A 347 10.30 14.60 3.91
C SER A 347 10.97 15.61 2.99
N LEU A 348 10.59 15.62 1.72
CA LEU A 348 11.08 16.60 0.75
C LEU A 348 10.71 18.04 1.13
N LYS A 349 9.44 18.29 1.48
CA LYS A 349 8.97 19.63 1.90
C LYS A 349 9.72 20.18 3.10
N ARG A 350 10.17 19.32 4.04
CA ARG A 350 10.99 19.73 5.18
C ARG A 350 12.43 20.10 4.80
N GLN A 351 12.95 19.51 3.73
CA GLN A 351 14.33 19.74 3.27
C GLN A 351 14.44 20.84 2.22
N LEU A 352 13.34 21.14 1.51
CA LEU A 352 13.29 22.13 0.46
C LEU A 352 13.22 23.55 1.04
N PRO A 353 14.14 24.46 0.69
CA PRO A 353 14.02 25.86 1.08
C PRO A 353 12.72 26.48 0.55
N ALA A 354 12.14 27.41 1.31
CA ALA A 354 10.91 28.09 0.91
C ALA A 354 11.07 28.77 -0.48
N GLY A 355 10.11 28.55 -1.38
CA GLY A 355 10.10 29.15 -2.73
C GLY A 355 11.04 28.50 -3.75
N GLN A 356 11.58 27.30 -3.49
CA GLN A 356 12.46 26.59 -4.42
C GLN A 356 11.84 25.36 -5.12
N ASP A 357 10.51 25.22 -5.08
CA ASP A 357 9.77 24.14 -5.74
C ASP A 357 9.95 24.12 -7.27
N GLU A 358 9.87 25.29 -7.92
CA GLU A 358 10.11 25.39 -9.36
C GLU A 358 11.58 25.10 -9.72
N ALA A 359 12.52 25.58 -8.91
CA ALA A 359 13.95 25.34 -9.11
C ALA A 359 14.30 23.86 -8.96
N LEU A 360 13.72 23.18 -7.97
CA LEU A 360 13.87 21.74 -7.78
C LEU A 360 13.32 20.96 -8.98
N ALA A 361 12.12 21.29 -9.45
CA ALA A 361 11.52 20.63 -10.62
C ALA A 361 12.40 20.78 -11.88
N LYS A 362 12.91 21.99 -12.16
CA LYS A 362 13.84 22.23 -13.27
C LYS A 362 15.13 21.43 -13.11
N ARG A 363 15.68 21.36 -11.90
CA ARG A 363 16.90 20.60 -11.63
C ARG A 363 16.73 19.10 -11.86
N LEU A 364 15.55 18.55 -11.58
CA LEU A 364 15.26 17.15 -11.83
C LEU A 364 15.22 16.81 -13.32
N VAL A 365 14.63 17.70 -14.14
CA VAL A 365 14.69 17.58 -15.60
C VAL A 365 16.14 17.61 -16.08
N GLN A 366 16.95 18.55 -15.59
CA GLN A 366 18.38 18.62 -15.94
C GLN A 366 19.18 17.37 -15.53
N ILE A 367 18.90 16.80 -14.35
CA ILE A 367 19.55 15.55 -13.91
C ILE A 367 19.21 14.41 -14.87
N ALA A 368 17.99 14.38 -15.41
CA ALA A 368 17.57 13.35 -16.32
C ALA A 368 18.19 13.46 -17.71
N GLU A 369 18.36 14.69 -18.20
CA GLU A 369 19.06 15.01 -19.45
C GLU A 369 20.58 14.74 -19.36
N GLY A 370 21.13 14.72 -18.14
CA GLY A 370 22.53 14.38 -17.88
C GLY A 370 22.86 12.89 -18.05
N SER A 371 24.15 12.59 -18.22
CA SER A 371 24.68 11.22 -18.41
C SER A 371 24.80 10.38 -17.12
N GLY A 372 24.35 10.90 -15.98
CA GLY A 372 24.40 10.21 -14.69
C GLY A 372 23.34 9.09 -14.57
N ARG A 373 23.71 7.95 -13.98
CA ARG A 373 22.75 6.88 -13.67
C ARG A 373 21.82 7.30 -12.53
N VAL A 374 20.52 7.18 -12.77
CA VAL A 374 19.46 7.50 -11.79
C VAL A 374 18.40 6.43 -11.96
N ALA A 375 18.38 5.46 -11.05
CA ALA A 375 17.60 4.22 -11.20
C ALA A 375 16.12 4.44 -11.56
N VAL A 376 15.47 5.46 -10.98
CA VAL A 376 14.06 5.77 -11.28
C VAL A 376 13.88 6.21 -12.75
N LEU A 377 14.81 7.01 -13.28
CA LEU A 377 14.78 7.44 -14.68
C LEU A 377 15.19 6.32 -15.64
N ASP A 378 15.96 5.35 -15.14
CA ASP A 378 16.38 4.16 -15.89
C ASP A 378 15.29 3.07 -15.94
N GLY A 379 14.13 3.28 -15.28
CA GLY A 379 12.91 2.49 -15.48
C GLY A 379 12.41 1.73 -14.28
N SER A 380 13.12 1.82 -13.14
CA SER A 380 12.57 1.39 -11.87
C SER A 380 11.36 2.26 -11.50
N ILE A 381 10.36 1.64 -10.88
CA ILE A 381 9.17 2.36 -10.41
C ILE A 381 9.58 3.36 -9.31
N PRO A 382 9.03 4.59 -9.33
CA PRO A 382 9.28 5.56 -8.27
C PRO A 382 8.81 5.02 -6.92
N ASN A 383 9.72 4.92 -5.97
CA ASN A 383 9.44 4.53 -4.60
C ASN A 383 10.14 5.51 -3.65
N ARG A 384 9.86 5.40 -2.35
CA ARG A 384 10.40 6.30 -1.33
C ARG A 384 11.93 6.44 -1.43
N GLN A 385 12.65 5.32 -1.52
CA GLN A 385 14.11 5.31 -1.52
C GLN A 385 14.68 5.91 -2.81
N SER A 386 14.12 5.55 -3.97
CA SER A 386 14.58 6.06 -5.26
C SER A 386 14.32 7.57 -5.40
N LEU A 387 13.21 8.06 -4.84
CA LEU A 387 12.89 9.48 -4.77
C LEU A 387 13.74 10.23 -3.76
N GLU A 388 13.97 9.71 -2.56
CA GLU A 388 14.87 10.33 -1.56
C GLU A 388 16.30 10.48 -2.11
N ALA A 389 16.81 9.46 -2.81
CA ALA A 389 18.11 9.52 -3.46
C ALA A 389 18.16 10.61 -4.55
N LEU A 390 17.14 10.65 -5.42
CA LEU A 390 17.01 11.66 -6.48
C LEU A 390 16.90 13.08 -5.89
N PHE A 391 16.09 13.27 -4.85
CA PHE A 391 15.94 14.58 -4.20
C PHE A 391 17.23 15.03 -3.53
N LYS A 392 17.95 14.14 -2.85
CA LYS A 392 19.24 14.47 -2.25
C LYS A 392 20.24 14.96 -3.32
N GLN A 393 20.26 14.32 -4.48
CA GLN A 393 21.08 14.75 -5.62
C GLN A 393 20.64 16.11 -6.17
N ALA A 394 19.33 16.36 -6.29
CA ALA A 394 18.80 17.62 -6.78
C ALA A 394 19.05 18.79 -5.82
N LEU A 395 18.81 18.59 -4.52
CA LEU A 395 19.03 19.59 -3.47
C LEU A 395 20.50 19.99 -3.34
N ALA A 396 21.44 19.05 -3.51
CA ALA A 396 22.88 19.35 -3.48
C ALA A 396 23.32 20.35 -4.58
N GLY A 397 22.51 20.49 -5.64
CA GLY A 397 22.76 21.41 -6.74
C GLY A 397 22.04 22.76 -6.64
N LEU A 398 21.23 23.00 -5.60
CA LEU A 398 20.54 24.27 -5.41
C LEU A 398 21.41 25.27 -4.64
N PRO A 399 21.35 26.57 -4.97
CA PRO A 399 22.07 27.59 -4.22
C PRO A 399 21.57 27.63 -2.78
N LYS A 400 22.49 27.73 -1.81
CA LYS A 400 22.13 27.84 -0.40
C LYS A 400 21.39 29.16 -0.18
N SER A 401 20.37 29.16 0.69
CA SER A 401 19.62 30.35 1.05
C SER A 401 20.57 31.46 1.53
N GLY A 402 20.74 32.52 0.72
CA GLY A 402 21.64 33.65 1.00
C GLY A 402 22.73 33.89 -0.06
N GLU A 403 22.98 32.96 -0.97
CA GLU A 403 23.81 33.22 -2.15
C GLU A 403 22.92 33.84 -3.24
N ALA A 404 23.00 35.16 -3.38
CA ALA A 404 22.41 35.85 -4.53
C ALA A 404 23.01 35.27 -5.81
N VAL A 405 22.15 34.83 -6.73
CA VAL A 405 22.54 34.49 -8.10
C VAL A 405 23.05 35.78 -8.73
N GLN A 406 24.37 35.87 -8.95
CA GLN A 406 24.98 36.94 -9.73
C GLN A 406 24.75 36.71 -11.23
#